data_AF-A0A8T0B3W0-F1
#
_entry.id   AF-A0A8T0B3W0-F1
#
_cell.length_a   1.000
_cell.length_b   1.000
_cell.length_c   1.000
_cell.angle_alpha   90.00
_cell.angle_beta   90.00
_cell.angle_gamma   90.00
#
_symmetry.space_group_name_H-M   'P 1'
#
loop_
_entity.id
_entity.type
_entity.pdbx_description
1 polymer ?
#
loop_
_entity_poly.entity_id
_entity_poly.type
_entity_poly.pdbx_seq_one_letter_code
_entity_poly.pdbx_strand_id
1 'polypeptide(L)'
;MEMLRKNKVFLIDTLSTDSIIVLQHVQNDNIITKRDYNNLNQPKDTGEKIIINLLDNVMGKGEETCQKLLKMLEKKELQEIFPQLKELSITQQTPQQTSEERTNGPVMTPAAEQSKGFEFVDKHRGALIQRVTSVMEIADGLLSKQMITNEVYNTIQAAATSQEKMRIMYWSFNSRAVKGEFYRILKQKQPYLVQDLEQEM
;
A
#
# COMPACT_ATOMS: atom_id res chain seq x y z
N MET A 1 -5.52 11.33 -12.47
CA MET A 1 -6.99 11.25 -12.22
C MET A 1 -7.44 9.91 -11.62
N GLU A 2 -7.04 8.76 -12.18
CA GLU A 2 -7.48 7.43 -11.71
C GLU A 2 -7.03 7.10 -10.27
N MET A 3 -5.89 7.64 -9.83
CA MET A 3 -5.31 7.37 -8.51
C MET A 3 -6.15 7.92 -7.34
N LEU A 4 -6.70 9.14 -7.47
CA LEU A 4 -7.53 9.74 -6.42
C LEU A 4 -8.86 8.98 -6.29
N ARG A 5 -9.41 8.51 -7.41
CA ARG A 5 -10.60 7.64 -7.42
C ARG A 5 -10.31 6.25 -6.86
N LYS A 6 -9.20 5.61 -7.25
CA LYS A 6 -8.81 4.27 -6.78
C LYS A 6 -8.49 4.24 -5.28
N ASN A 7 -7.91 5.31 -4.76
CA ASN A 7 -7.53 5.42 -3.35
C ASN A 7 -8.50 6.27 -2.53
N LYS A 8 -9.70 6.58 -3.05
CA LYS A 8 -10.65 7.49 -2.40
C LYS A 8 -10.99 7.01 -0.97
N VAL A 9 -11.30 5.72 -0.82
CA VAL A 9 -11.65 5.12 0.48
C VAL A 9 -10.50 5.20 1.48
N PHE A 10 -9.28 4.87 1.04
CA PHE A 10 -8.09 4.95 1.87
C PHE A 10 -7.76 6.38 2.30
N LEU A 11 -7.87 7.34 1.38
CA LEU A 11 -7.66 8.76 1.66
C LEU A 11 -8.70 9.29 2.64
N ILE A 12 -9.96 8.89 2.48
CA ILE A 12 -11.02 9.24 3.43
C ILE A 12 -10.63 8.73 4.81
N ASP A 13 -10.39 7.42 4.97
CA ASP A 13 -10.10 6.82 6.27
C ASP A 13 -8.87 7.46 6.94
N THR A 14 -7.77 7.61 6.19
CA THR A 14 -6.52 8.19 6.70
C THR A 14 -6.70 9.65 7.12
N LEU A 15 -7.21 10.50 6.21
CA LEU A 15 -7.30 11.95 6.44
C LEU A 15 -8.42 12.31 7.42
N SER A 16 -9.38 11.42 7.63
CA SER A 16 -10.46 11.62 8.61
C SER A 16 -9.98 11.56 10.04
N THR A 17 -8.81 10.94 10.28
CA THR A 17 -8.15 10.91 11.60
C THR A 17 -7.87 12.32 12.12
N ASP A 18 -7.50 13.26 11.24
CA ASP A 18 -7.23 14.66 11.59
C ASP A 18 -7.71 15.61 10.49
N SER A 19 -9.02 15.59 10.23
CA SER A 19 -9.64 16.33 9.12
C SER A 19 -9.43 17.85 9.21
N ILE A 20 -9.26 18.41 10.41
CA ILE A 20 -9.03 19.84 10.63
C ILE A 20 -7.65 20.25 10.12
N ILE A 21 -6.62 19.45 10.42
CA ILE A 21 -5.24 19.72 9.99
C ILE A 21 -5.15 19.69 8.47
N VAL A 22 -5.82 18.70 7.85
CA VAL A 22 -5.91 18.57 6.40
C VAL A 22 -6.60 19.79 5.79
N LEU A 23 -7.75 20.21 6.33
CA LEU A 23 -8.46 21.40 5.87
C LEU A 23 -7.57 22.67 5.92
N GLN A 24 -6.84 22.88 7.01
CA GLN A 24 -5.94 24.03 7.16
C GLN A 24 -4.84 24.03 6.11
N HIS A 25 -4.22 22.88 5.86
CA HIS A 25 -3.15 22.78 4.87
C HIS A 25 -3.65 22.94 3.44
N VAL A 26 -4.81 22.36 3.14
CA VAL A 26 -5.41 22.44 1.79
C VAL A 26 -5.89 23.86 1.48
N GLN A 27 -6.30 24.61 2.51
CA GLN A 27 -6.54 26.04 2.41
C GLN A 27 -5.23 26.83 2.20
N ASN A 28 -4.19 26.54 2.98
CA ASN A 28 -2.89 27.22 2.88
C ASN A 28 -2.25 27.07 1.49
N ASP A 29 -2.40 25.89 0.87
CA ASP A 29 -1.93 25.61 -0.48
C ASP A 29 -2.86 26.14 -1.59
N ASN A 30 -3.89 26.91 -1.23
CA ASN A 30 -4.88 27.50 -2.15
C ASN A 30 -5.53 26.44 -3.07
N ILE A 31 -5.70 25.22 -2.57
CA ILE A 31 -6.40 24.15 -3.30
C ILE A 31 -7.91 24.37 -3.20
N ILE A 32 -8.38 24.81 -2.04
CA ILE A 32 -9.75 25.21 -1.78
C ILE A 32 -9.83 26.71 -1.45
N THR A 33 -10.96 27.33 -1.75
CA THR A 33 -11.17 28.74 -1.38
C THR A 33 -11.57 28.85 0.09
N LYS A 34 -11.43 30.06 0.67
CA LYS A 34 -11.95 30.34 2.02
C LYS A 34 -13.46 30.03 2.16
N ARG A 35 -14.23 30.20 1.08
CA ARG A 35 -15.66 29.84 1.05
C ARG A 35 -15.85 28.33 1.15
N ASP A 36 -15.07 27.56 0.39
CA ASP A 36 -15.08 26.11 0.46
C ASP A 36 -14.67 25.61 1.86
N TYR A 37 -13.60 26.17 2.43
CA TYR A 37 -13.17 25.84 3.80
C TYR A 37 -14.29 26.05 4.83
N ASN A 38 -14.98 27.20 4.79
CA ASN A 38 -16.08 27.47 5.71
C ASN A 38 -17.27 26.53 5.50
N ASN A 39 -17.54 26.11 4.27
CA ASN A 39 -18.59 25.15 3.96
C ASN A 39 -18.25 23.73 4.44
N LEU A 40 -16.95 23.37 4.45
CA LEU A 40 -16.44 22.07 4.88
C LEU A 40 -16.22 22.01 6.39
N ASN A 41 -15.79 23.10 7.03
CA ASN A 41 -15.47 23.19 8.46
C ASN A 41 -16.72 23.51 9.31
N GLN A 42 -17.82 22.79 9.08
CA GLN A 42 -19.04 22.95 9.86
C GLN A 42 -18.95 22.10 11.13
N PRO A 43 -19.28 22.65 12.32
CA PRO A 43 -19.10 21.95 13.60
C PRO A 43 -19.99 20.70 13.78
N LYS A 44 -20.96 20.49 12.90
CA LYS A 44 -21.86 19.33 12.88
C LYS A 44 -21.33 18.16 12.05
N ASP A 45 -20.31 18.37 11.23
CA ASP A 45 -19.81 17.37 10.29
C ASP A 45 -18.65 16.56 10.89
N THR A 46 -18.73 15.25 10.73
CA THR A 46 -17.67 14.32 11.15
C THR A 46 -16.47 14.42 10.22
N GLY A 47 -15.27 14.13 10.71
CA GLY A 47 -14.04 14.18 9.89
C GLY A 47 -14.15 13.43 8.56
N GLU A 48 -14.84 12.29 8.55
CA GLU A 48 -15.16 11.53 7.33
C GLU A 48 -15.97 12.33 6.31
N LYS A 49 -17.08 12.95 6.74
CA LYS A 49 -17.89 13.80 5.86
C LYS A 49 -17.11 14.99 5.34
N ILE A 50 -16.26 15.58 6.18
CA ILE A 50 -15.40 16.70 5.81
C ILE A 50 -14.46 16.29 4.68
N ILE A 51 -13.76 15.15 4.83
CA ILE A 51 -12.82 14.67 3.82
C ILE A 51 -13.53 14.22 2.54
N ILE A 52 -14.67 13.54 2.64
CA ILE A 52 -15.48 13.16 1.48
C ILE A 52 -15.85 14.40 0.67
N ASN A 53 -16.42 15.41 1.32
CA ASN A 53 -16.83 16.64 0.67
C ASN A 53 -15.63 17.42 0.11
N LEU A 54 -14.49 17.38 0.81
CA LEU A 54 -13.25 17.99 0.32
C LEU A 54 -12.78 17.32 -0.97
N LEU A 55 -12.70 15.98 -0.99
CA LEU A 55 -12.29 15.22 -2.17
C LEU A 55 -13.26 15.46 -3.34
N ASP A 56 -14.57 15.47 -3.09
CA ASP A 56 -15.56 15.73 -4.13
C ASP A 56 -15.47 17.15 -4.67
N ASN A 57 -15.22 18.15 -3.81
CA ASN A 57 -15.00 19.53 -4.21
C ASN A 57 -13.72 19.68 -5.06
N VAL A 58 -12.62 19.04 -4.65
CA VAL A 58 -11.34 19.05 -5.38
C VAL A 58 -11.44 18.34 -6.73
N MET A 59 -12.15 17.20 -6.78
CA MET A 59 -12.42 16.47 -8.04
C MET A 59 -13.35 17.26 -8.98
N GLY A 60 -14.31 18.01 -8.44
CA GLY A 60 -15.24 18.82 -9.22
C GLY A 60 -14.60 20.08 -9.84
N LYS A 61 -13.55 20.63 -9.23
CA LYS A 61 -12.84 21.82 -9.71
C LYS A 61 -11.90 21.56 -10.89
N GLY A 62 -11.56 20.30 -11.16
CA GLY A 62 -10.73 19.89 -12.29
C GLY A 62 -9.41 19.23 -11.89
N GLU A 63 -8.59 18.93 -12.90
CA GLU A 63 -7.37 18.16 -12.68
C GLU A 63 -6.27 18.94 -11.96
N GLU A 64 -6.17 20.26 -12.17
CA GLU A 64 -5.14 21.09 -11.55
C GLU A 64 -5.24 21.09 -10.02
N THR A 65 -6.45 21.21 -9.47
CA THR A 65 -6.69 21.15 -8.02
C THR A 65 -6.39 19.78 -7.45
N CYS A 66 -6.70 18.70 -8.19
CA CYS A 66 -6.34 17.34 -7.80
C CYS A 66 -4.83 17.15 -7.71
N GLN A 67 -4.08 17.60 -8.73
CA GLN A 67 -2.62 17.50 -8.74
C GLN A 67 -1.98 18.29 -7.60
N LYS A 68 -2.51 19.49 -7.30
CA LYS A 68 -2.06 20.26 -6.13
C LYS A 68 -2.33 19.51 -4.83
N LEU A 69 -3.49 18.89 -4.67
CA LEU A 69 -3.80 18.06 -3.49
C LEU A 69 -2.85 16.88 -3.36
N LEU A 70 -2.55 16.15 -4.44
CA LEU A 70 -1.55 15.07 -4.40
C LEU A 70 -0.18 15.57 -3.92
N LYS A 71 0.33 16.66 -4.52
CA LYS A 71 1.61 17.25 -4.12
C LYS A 71 1.62 17.70 -2.66
N MET A 72 0.47 18.14 -2.16
CA MET A 72 0.28 18.53 -0.77
C MET A 72 0.36 17.30 0.17
N LEU A 73 -0.28 16.20 -0.21
CA LEU A 73 -0.22 14.91 0.52
C LEU A 73 1.18 14.29 0.56
N GLU A 74 2.05 14.62 -0.41
CA GLU A 74 3.44 14.18 -0.43
C GLU A 74 4.39 15.02 0.43
N LYS A 75 3.92 16.15 0.99
CA LYS A 75 4.76 16.99 1.85
C LYS A 75 5.15 16.21 3.10
N LYS A 76 6.43 16.35 3.50
CA LYS A 76 6.96 15.72 4.72
C LYS A 76 6.08 15.99 5.95
N GLU A 77 5.59 17.21 6.10
CA GLU A 77 4.70 17.61 7.19
C GLU A 77 3.47 16.71 7.30
N LEU A 78 2.78 16.42 6.18
CA LEU A 78 1.64 15.50 6.20
C LEU A 78 2.03 14.03 6.29
N GLN A 79 3.19 13.66 5.75
CA GLN A 79 3.71 12.29 5.85
C GLN A 79 4.18 11.94 7.28
N GLU A 80 4.47 12.95 8.10
CA GLU A 80 4.74 12.79 9.53
C GLU A 80 3.45 12.67 10.35
N ILE A 81 2.42 13.46 10.01
CA ILE A 81 1.11 13.44 10.68
C ILE A 81 0.32 12.19 10.27
N PHE A 82 0.41 11.81 9.00
CA PHE A 82 -0.27 10.66 8.40
C PHE A 82 0.76 9.72 7.78
N PRO A 83 1.48 8.91 8.59
CA PRO A 83 2.49 7.98 8.07
C PRO A 83 1.92 6.95 7.09
N GLN A 84 0.61 6.69 7.14
CA GLN A 84 -0.11 5.82 6.20
C GLN A 84 -0.09 6.38 4.77
N LEU A 85 0.06 7.70 4.57
CA LEU A 85 0.20 8.27 3.22
C LEU A 85 1.48 7.80 2.51
N LYS A 86 2.49 7.28 3.22
CA LYS A 86 3.71 6.72 2.61
C LYS A 86 3.40 5.50 1.76
N GLU A 87 2.36 4.73 2.10
CA GLU A 87 1.94 3.56 1.33
C GLU A 87 1.37 3.96 -0.05
N LEU A 88 0.74 5.14 -0.16
CA LEU A 88 0.27 5.67 -1.44
C LEU A 88 1.43 6.03 -2.37
N SER A 89 2.48 6.65 -1.85
CA SER A 89 3.62 7.10 -2.67
C SER A 89 4.45 5.96 -3.23
N ILE A 90 4.49 4.80 -2.56
CA ILE A 90 5.18 3.59 -3.03
C ILE A 90 4.53 3.01 -4.31
N THR A 91 3.25 3.30 -4.54
CA THR A 91 2.51 2.82 -5.71
C THR A 91 2.79 3.64 -6.98
N GLN A 92 3.62 4.69 -6.91
CA GLN A 92 3.84 5.66 -8.00
C GLN A 92 4.97 5.29 -8.98
N GLN A 93 5.68 4.17 -8.79
CA GLN A 93 6.72 3.72 -9.74
C GLN A 93 6.23 2.58 -10.62
N THR A 94 5.39 2.90 -11.60
CA THR A 94 5.29 2.09 -12.83
C THR A 94 5.09 3.00 -14.04
N PRO A 95 6.11 3.22 -14.88
CA PRO A 95 5.91 3.66 -16.26
C PRO A 95 5.33 2.50 -17.07
N GLN A 96 4.19 2.71 -17.72
CA GLN A 96 3.72 1.86 -18.82
C GLN A 96 4.39 2.32 -20.12
N GLN A 97 5.01 1.41 -20.87
CA GLN A 97 5.01 1.46 -22.34
C GLN A 97 4.98 0.05 -22.97
N THR A 98 3.93 -0.14 -23.77
CA THR A 98 3.74 -1.00 -24.96
C THR A 98 5.04 -1.17 -25.77
N SER A 99 5.43 -2.34 -26.29
CA SER A 99 5.00 -2.91 -27.58
C SER A 99 5.67 -4.28 -27.81
N GLU A 100 5.00 -5.15 -28.54
CA GLU A 100 5.47 -6.45 -29.03
C GLU A 100 6.69 -6.30 -29.98
N GLU A 101 7.70 -7.19 -29.91
CA GLU A 101 8.14 -8.05 -31.03
C GLU A 101 9.33 -8.96 -30.63
N ARG A 102 9.05 -10.28 -30.68
CA ARG A 102 9.88 -11.45 -31.03
C ARG A 102 11.36 -11.58 -30.61
N THR A 103 11.59 -12.83 -30.17
CA THR A 103 12.80 -13.69 -30.23
C THR A 103 13.85 -13.61 -29.12
N ASN A 104 13.83 -14.71 -28.34
CA ASN A 104 14.95 -15.46 -27.79
C ASN A 104 15.60 -14.99 -26.47
N GLY A 105 15.13 -15.63 -25.38
CA GLY A 105 15.84 -15.88 -24.13
C GLY A 105 15.26 -15.10 -22.93
N PRO A 106 14.67 -15.76 -21.90
CA PRO A 106 14.20 -15.03 -20.74
C PRO A 106 15.38 -14.72 -19.82
N VAL A 107 16.04 -13.58 -20.05
CA VAL A 107 16.73 -12.88 -18.97
C VAL A 107 15.65 -12.15 -18.19
N MET A 108 15.20 -12.79 -17.10
CA MET A 108 14.13 -12.28 -16.25
C MET A 108 14.65 -11.04 -15.50
N THR A 109 14.13 -9.87 -15.84
CA THR A 109 14.42 -8.62 -15.13
C THR A 109 13.76 -8.64 -13.74
N PRO A 110 14.41 -8.11 -12.68
CA PRO A 110 13.90 -8.14 -11.29
C PRO A 110 12.52 -7.50 -11.07
N ALA A 111 12.03 -6.70 -12.03
CA ALA A 111 10.75 -5.99 -11.96
C ALA A 111 9.54 -6.87 -12.34
N ALA A 112 9.70 -7.80 -13.28
CA ALA A 112 8.60 -8.69 -13.70
C ALA A 112 8.29 -9.75 -12.63
N GLU A 113 9.32 -10.25 -11.94
CA GLU A 113 9.18 -11.26 -10.88
C GLU A 113 8.51 -10.70 -9.62
N GLN A 114 8.68 -9.40 -9.34
CA GLN A 114 7.97 -8.71 -8.24
C GLN A 114 6.47 -8.56 -8.52
N SER A 115 6.10 -8.27 -9.77
CA SER A 115 4.69 -8.17 -10.17
C SER A 115 3.98 -9.52 -10.02
N LYS A 116 4.63 -10.60 -10.46
CA LYS A 116 4.10 -11.96 -10.30
C LYS A 116 4.04 -12.37 -8.83
N GLY A 117 5.05 -11.99 -8.05
CA GLY A 117 5.16 -12.35 -6.64
C GLY A 117 4.04 -11.78 -5.77
N PHE A 118 3.69 -10.50 -5.89
CA PHE A 118 2.62 -9.95 -5.05
C PHE A 118 1.24 -10.55 -5.41
N GLU A 119 0.99 -10.81 -6.69
CA GLU A 119 -0.28 -11.35 -7.18
C GLU A 119 -0.46 -12.81 -6.74
N PHE A 120 0.62 -13.60 -6.81
CA PHE A 120 0.69 -14.95 -6.24
C PHE A 120 0.39 -14.95 -4.73
N VAL A 121 1.00 -14.04 -3.98
CA VAL A 121 0.87 -13.96 -2.51
C VAL A 121 -0.55 -13.58 -2.09
N ASP A 122 -1.23 -12.72 -2.85
CA ASP A 122 -2.62 -12.35 -2.60
C ASP A 122 -3.58 -13.49 -2.99
N LYS A 123 -3.37 -14.11 -4.16
CA LYS A 123 -4.22 -15.20 -4.66
C LYS A 123 -4.14 -16.45 -3.78
N HIS A 124 -2.95 -16.83 -3.33
CA HIS A 124 -2.73 -18.07 -2.58
C HIS A 124 -2.65 -17.88 -1.06
N ARG A 125 -3.10 -16.73 -0.53
CA ARG A 125 -3.02 -16.42 0.91
C ARG A 125 -3.52 -17.54 1.81
N GLY A 126 -4.66 -18.13 1.49
CA GLY A 126 -5.24 -19.23 2.28
C GLY A 126 -4.34 -20.46 2.30
N ALA A 127 -3.85 -20.88 1.13
CA ALA A 127 -2.97 -22.04 1.00
C ALA A 127 -1.61 -21.80 1.66
N LEU A 128 -1.07 -20.59 1.54
CA LEU A 128 0.18 -20.18 2.18
C LEU A 128 0.07 -20.22 3.71
N ILE A 129 -1.03 -19.72 4.29
CA ILE A 129 -1.27 -19.79 5.74
C ILE A 129 -1.34 -21.24 6.23
N GLN A 130 -1.93 -22.15 5.44
CA GLN A 130 -2.09 -23.55 5.85
C GLN A 130 -0.83 -24.40 5.66
N ARG A 131 -0.09 -24.17 4.57
CA ARG A 131 0.98 -25.06 4.12
C ARG A 131 2.38 -24.59 4.50
N VAL A 132 2.57 -23.29 4.76
CA VAL A 132 3.86 -22.76 5.20
C VAL A 132 4.04 -23.09 6.69
N THR A 133 4.92 -24.05 6.98
CA THR A 133 5.29 -24.42 8.35
C THR A 133 6.53 -23.66 8.84
N SER A 134 7.51 -23.40 7.96
CA SER A 134 8.76 -22.67 8.27
C SER A 134 8.61 -21.15 8.29
N VAL A 135 7.62 -20.62 9.01
CA VAL A 135 7.31 -19.18 9.01
C VAL A 135 8.46 -18.34 9.57
N MET A 136 9.18 -18.83 10.58
CA MET A 136 10.30 -18.07 11.18
C MET A 136 11.47 -17.88 10.22
N GLU A 137 11.79 -18.88 9.38
CA GLU A 137 12.86 -18.73 8.38
C GLU A 137 12.54 -17.67 7.33
N ILE A 138 11.25 -17.51 7.01
CA ILE A 138 10.80 -16.47 6.10
C ILE A 138 10.83 -15.10 6.80
N ALA A 139 10.42 -15.06 8.08
CA ALA A 139 10.50 -13.87 8.92
C ALA A 139 11.95 -13.37 9.04
N ASP A 140 12.92 -14.27 9.23
CA ASP A 140 14.35 -13.94 9.28
C ASP A 140 14.82 -13.29 7.98
N GLY A 141 14.40 -13.84 6.83
CA GLY A 141 14.70 -13.29 5.52
C GLY A 141 14.15 -11.88 5.35
N LEU A 142 12.91 -11.63 5.79
CA LEU A 142 12.30 -10.31 5.75
C LEU A 142 12.96 -9.32 6.72
N LEU A 143 13.30 -9.76 7.94
CA LEU A 143 13.97 -8.94 8.94
C LEU A 143 15.38 -8.54 8.46
N SER A 144 16.13 -9.48 7.87
CA SER A 144 17.48 -9.22 7.35
C SER A 144 17.51 -8.13 6.27
N LYS A 145 16.40 -7.98 5.54
CA LYS A 145 16.21 -6.97 4.49
C LYS A 145 15.50 -5.71 4.99
N GLN A 146 15.30 -5.57 6.31
CA GLN A 146 14.57 -4.47 6.95
C GLN A 146 13.15 -4.27 6.39
N MET A 147 12.53 -5.34 5.89
CA MET A 147 11.17 -5.32 5.35
C MET A 147 10.10 -5.43 6.45
N ILE A 148 10.50 -5.96 7.61
CA ILE A 148 9.71 -5.98 8.85
C ILE A 148 10.58 -5.46 10.00
N THR A 149 9.94 -4.88 11.01
CA THR A 149 10.63 -4.39 12.21
C THR A 149 10.86 -5.52 13.22
N ASN A 150 11.79 -5.31 14.16
CA ASN A 150 12.00 -6.25 15.28
C ASN A 150 10.72 -6.45 16.11
N GLU A 151 9.88 -5.42 16.24
CA GLU A 151 8.60 -5.50 16.94
C GLU A 151 7.63 -6.47 16.24
N VAL A 152 7.50 -6.34 14.93
CA VAL A 152 6.70 -7.26 14.11
C VAL A 152 7.28 -8.67 14.17
N TYR A 153 8.60 -8.81 14.05
CA TYR A 153 9.28 -10.11 14.14
C TYR A 153 9.02 -10.81 15.49
N ASN A 154 9.16 -10.08 16.60
CA ASN A 154 8.89 -10.61 17.95
C ASN A 154 7.41 -10.99 18.12
N THR A 155 6.50 -10.22 17.52
CA THR A 155 5.06 -10.53 17.53
C THR A 155 4.77 -11.81 16.75
N ILE A 156 5.41 -12.01 15.59
CA ILE A 156 5.35 -13.27 14.83
C ILE A 156 5.95 -14.41 15.64
N GLN A 157 7.08 -14.21 16.30
CA GLN A 157 7.74 -15.24 17.10
C GLN A 157 6.86 -15.70 18.28
N ALA A 158 6.18 -14.76 18.94
CA ALA A 158 5.32 -14.99 20.09
C ALA A 158 4.01 -15.75 19.76
N ALA A 159 3.59 -15.81 18.49
CA ALA A 159 2.40 -16.54 18.11
C ALA A 159 2.55 -18.05 18.33
N ALA A 160 1.46 -18.71 18.76
CA ALA A 160 1.50 -20.11 19.20
C ALA A 160 1.63 -21.13 18.04
N THR A 161 1.03 -20.86 16.88
CA THR A 161 0.95 -21.81 15.77
C THR A 161 1.49 -21.21 14.48
N SER A 162 2.06 -22.02 13.58
CA SER A 162 2.57 -21.54 12.29
C SER A 162 1.50 -20.79 11.48
N GLN A 163 0.23 -21.20 11.57
CA GLN A 163 -0.87 -20.48 10.90
C GLN A 163 -1.06 -19.07 11.48
N GLU A 164 -1.01 -18.92 12.80
CA GLU A 164 -1.14 -17.62 13.46
C GLU A 164 0.04 -16.71 13.14
N LYS A 165 1.27 -17.28 13.16
CA LYS A 165 2.49 -16.58 12.72
C LYS A 165 2.35 -16.05 11.30
N MET A 166 1.83 -16.87 10.39
CA MET A 166 1.65 -16.50 9.00
C MET A 166 0.58 -15.41 8.83
N ARG A 167 -0.52 -15.43 9.62
CA ARG A 167 -1.53 -14.35 9.62
C ARG A 167 -0.94 -13.02 10.05
N ILE A 168 -0.18 -13.00 11.15
CA ILE A 168 0.48 -11.79 11.66
C ILE A 168 1.51 -11.28 10.65
N MET A 169 2.29 -12.17 10.03
CA MET A 169 3.21 -11.81 8.98
C MET A 169 2.49 -11.15 7.80
N TYR A 170 1.34 -11.67 7.38
CA TYR A 170 0.53 -11.04 6.34
C TYR A 170 0.02 -9.65 6.73
N TRP A 171 -0.31 -9.40 8.00
CA TRP A 171 -0.66 -8.05 8.47
C TRP A 171 0.49 -7.05 8.37
N SER A 172 1.74 -7.53 8.34
CA SER A 172 2.91 -6.67 8.13
C SER A 172 3.22 -6.36 6.65
N PHE A 173 2.48 -6.95 5.70
CA PHE A 173 2.68 -6.72 4.27
C PHE A 173 2.06 -5.40 3.81
N ASN A 174 2.72 -4.31 4.16
CA ASN A 174 2.31 -2.92 3.88
C ASN A 174 2.68 -2.46 2.45
N SER A 175 3.30 -3.32 1.64
CA SER A 175 3.62 -2.93 0.26
C SER A 175 3.79 -4.12 -0.68
N ARG A 176 3.63 -3.83 -1.98
CA ARG A 176 3.95 -4.79 -3.06
C ARG A 176 5.40 -5.26 -3.02
N ALA A 177 6.32 -4.42 -2.57
CA ALA A 177 7.73 -4.78 -2.42
C ALA A 177 7.92 -5.87 -1.36
N VAL A 178 7.26 -5.74 -0.21
CA VAL A 178 7.31 -6.76 0.87
C VAL A 178 6.71 -8.08 0.39
N LYS A 179 5.57 -8.04 -0.30
CA LYS A 179 4.94 -9.24 -0.88
C LYS A 179 5.82 -9.91 -1.95
N GLY A 180 6.45 -9.11 -2.81
CA GLY A 180 7.39 -9.59 -3.82
C GLY A 180 8.63 -10.25 -3.21
N GLU A 181 9.20 -9.65 -2.17
CA GLU A 181 10.34 -10.25 -1.47
C GLU A 181 9.94 -11.50 -0.69
N PHE A 182 8.76 -11.52 -0.05
CA PHE A 182 8.22 -12.71 0.57
C PHE A 182 8.10 -13.86 -0.43
N TYR A 183 7.54 -13.62 -1.62
CA TYR A 183 7.48 -14.62 -2.69
C TYR A 183 8.87 -15.13 -3.08
N ARG A 184 9.86 -14.22 -3.18
CA ARG A 184 11.25 -14.58 -3.52
C ARG A 184 11.89 -15.46 -2.44
N ILE A 185 11.72 -15.12 -1.17
CA ILE A 185 12.20 -15.92 -0.03
C ILE A 185 11.49 -17.28 -0.01
N LEU A 186 10.17 -17.28 -0.22
CA LEU A 186 9.37 -18.49 -0.26
C LEU A 186 9.84 -19.44 -1.38
N LYS A 187 10.15 -18.92 -2.57
CA LYS A 187 10.68 -19.69 -3.70
C LYS A 187 12.06 -20.28 -3.40
N GLN A 188 12.89 -19.58 -2.63
CA GLN A 188 14.20 -20.10 -2.21
C GLN A 188 14.09 -21.19 -1.13
N LYS A 189 13.17 -21.02 -0.19
CA LYS A 189 13.03 -21.92 0.97
C LYS A 189 12.13 -23.13 0.70
N GLN A 190 11.06 -22.92 -0.07
CA GLN A 190 10.03 -23.91 -0.35
C GLN A 190 9.63 -23.89 -1.84
N PRO A 191 10.58 -24.18 -2.76
CA PRO A 191 10.32 -24.15 -4.20
C PRO A 191 9.18 -25.09 -4.62
N TYR A 192 9.06 -26.27 -3.98
CA TYR A 192 8.00 -27.24 -4.27
C TYR A 192 6.61 -26.70 -3.95
N LEU A 193 6.45 -25.97 -2.85
CA LEU A 193 5.17 -25.36 -2.48
C LEU A 193 4.79 -24.26 -3.48
N VAL A 194 5.78 -23.45 -3.91
CA VAL A 194 5.55 -22.41 -4.92
C VAL A 194 5.14 -23.05 -6.25
N GLN A 195 5.86 -24.08 -6.69
CA GLN A 195 5.54 -24.76 -7.95
C GLN A 195 4.13 -25.38 -7.95
N ASP A 196 3.72 -25.99 -6.85
CA ASP A 196 2.38 -26.57 -6.68
C ASP A 196 1.29 -25.50 -6.77
N LEU A 197 1.46 -24.39 -6.04
CA LEU A 197 0.51 -23.28 -6.05
C LEU A 197 0.52 -22.49 -7.37
N GLU A 198 1.66 -22.41 -8.06
CA GLU A 198 1.74 -21.75 -9.37
C GLU A 198 1.00 -22.53 -10.47
N GLN A 199 0.79 -23.85 -10.30
CA GLN A 199 -0.04 -24.65 -11.21
C GLN A 199 -1.54 -24.37 -11.01
N GLU A 200 -1.94 -23.79 -9.88
CA GLU A 200 -3.31 -23.38 -9.57
C GLU A 200 -3.60 -21.92 -10.01
N MET A 201 -2.64 -21.22 -10.62
CA MET A 201 -2.80 -19.85 -11.10
C MET A 201 -3.54 -19.73 -12.43
#